data_AF-A0A960ACX1-F1
#
_entry.id   AF-A0A960ACX1-F1
#
_cell.length_a   1.000
_cell.length_b   1.000
_cell.length_c   1.000
_cell.angle_alpha   90.00
_cell.angle_beta   90.00
_cell.angle_gamma   90.00
#
_symmetry.space_group_name_H-M   'P 1'
#
loop_
_entity.id
_entity.type
_entity.pdbx_description
1 polymer ?
#
loop_
_entity_poly.entity_id
_entity_poly.type
_entity_poly.pdbx_seq_one_letter_code
_entity_poly.pdbx_strand_id
1 'polypeptide(L)'
;MVTADDVREVGLALPRAYESFTGGRYKLKVRQIVFVGFSRDETDMGFGYPREARDGLIESDPATFFLPPQRDLRYQWVCAHLDRLDAEEMRELVTDAWRMCTPQMLHDLPEMEPPTAAAWSAMDSGDWDLLPDLLHPRLHFVDGDLELRGRPALLAHLRSHPVPRPPTSVEVREGRIWRWVR
;
A
#
# COMPACT_ATOMS: atom_id res chain seq x y z
N MET A 1 -10.08 -16.53 -15.72
CA MET A 1 -10.80 -16.62 -14.43
C MET A 1 -9.84 -16.09 -13.40
N VAL A 2 -10.24 -15.05 -12.67
CA VAL A 2 -9.42 -14.49 -11.60
C VAL A 2 -9.35 -15.47 -10.44
N THR A 3 -8.18 -15.54 -9.82
CA THR A 3 -7.87 -16.37 -8.65
C THR A 3 -7.39 -15.48 -7.49
N ALA A 4 -7.30 -16.05 -6.29
CA ALA A 4 -6.74 -15.32 -5.16
C ALA A 4 -5.25 -14.96 -5.36
N ASP A 5 -4.52 -15.72 -6.17
CA ASP A 5 -3.13 -15.41 -6.49
C ASP A 5 -3.01 -14.17 -7.40
N ASP A 6 -3.95 -13.98 -8.34
CA ASP A 6 -4.01 -12.75 -9.14
C ASP A 6 -4.30 -11.52 -8.24
N VAL A 7 -5.18 -11.69 -7.25
CA VAL A 7 -5.48 -10.64 -6.26
C VAL A 7 -4.25 -10.34 -5.39
N ARG A 8 -3.49 -11.37 -4.98
CA ARG A 8 -2.24 -11.20 -4.24
C ARG A 8 -1.20 -10.47 -5.08
N GLU A 9 -1.05 -10.81 -6.36
CA GLU A 9 -0.11 -10.15 -7.26
C GLU A 9 -0.38 -8.64 -7.31
N VAL A 10 -1.63 -8.24 -7.53
CA VAL A 10 -2.00 -6.82 -7.53
C VAL A 10 -1.83 -6.20 -6.14
N GLY A 11 -2.40 -6.82 -5.11
CA GLY A 11 -2.47 -6.23 -3.79
C GLY A 11 -1.11 -6.13 -3.09
N LEU A 12 -0.19 -7.07 -3.30
CA LEU A 12 1.15 -7.05 -2.68
C LEU A 12 2.13 -6.14 -3.44
N ALA A 13 1.82 -5.76 -4.68
CA ALA A 13 2.55 -4.71 -5.38
C ALA A 13 2.22 -3.31 -4.84
N LEU A 14 1.12 -3.15 -4.09
CA LEU A 14 0.70 -1.86 -3.57
C LEU A 14 1.56 -1.42 -2.37
N PRO A 15 1.88 -0.12 -2.24
CA PRO A 15 2.71 0.37 -1.15
C PRO A 15 2.13 0.05 0.23
N ARG A 16 3.01 -0.38 1.15
CA ARG A 16 2.69 -0.78 2.53
C ARG A 16 1.73 -1.97 2.66
N ALA A 17 1.36 -2.62 1.56
CA ALA A 17 0.54 -3.80 1.61
C ALA A 17 1.38 -5.00 2.07
N TYR A 18 0.77 -5.86 2.88
CA TYR A 18 1.36 -7.13 3.27
C TYR A 18 0.27 -8.17 3.49
N GLU A 19 0.62 -9.44 3.38
CA GLU A 19 -0.27 -10.55 3.66
C GLU A 19 -0.20 -10.97 5.13
N SER A 20 -1.34 -11.35 5.69
CA SER A 20 -1.44 -11.98 7.00
C SER A 20 -2.42 -13.14 6.98
N PHE A 21 -2.15 -14.17 7.77
CA PHE A 21 -3.05 -15.30 7.97
C PHE A 21 -3.64 -15.25 9.38
N THR A 22 -4.95 -15.15 9.52
CA THR A 22 -5.61 -15.10 10.84
C THR A 22 -7.00 -15.70 10.78
N GLY A 23 -7.30 -16.61 11.72
CA GLY A 23 -8.61 -17.28 11.78
C GLY A 23 -8.89 -18.23 10.61
N GLY A 24 -7.83 -18.80 10.02
CA GLY A 24 -7.93 -19.72 8.88
C GLY A 24 -8.18 -19.04 7.55
N ARG A 25 -7.84 -17.75 7.41
CA ARG A 25 -8.08 -16.94 6.21
C ARG A 25 -6.89 -16.03 5.95
N TYR A 26 -6.53 -15.90 4.68
CA TYR A 26 -5.56 -14.90 4.23
C TYR A 26 -6.21 -13.53 4.07
N LYS A 27 -5.42 -12.49 4.31
CA LYS A 27 -5.85 -11.10 4.31
C LYS A 27 -4.72 -10.21 3.83
N LEU A 28 -5.05 -9.25 2.98
CA LEU A 28 -4.15 -8.17 2.60
C LEU A 28 -4.43 -6.95 3.47
N LYS A 29 -3.36 -6.37 4.00
CA LYS A 29 -3.42 -5.32 5.01
C LYS A 29 -2.49 -4.18 4.70
N VAL A 30 -2.87 -2.99 5.16
CA VAL A 30 -1.97 -1.84 5.34
C VAL A 30 -1.97 -1.47 6.81
N ARG A 31 -0.80 -1.47 7.45
CA ARG A 31 -0.67 -1.35 8.91
C ARG A 31 -1.61 -2.35 9.61
N GLN A 32 -2.58 -1.91 10.41
CA GLN A 32 -3.56 -2.78 11.06
C GLN A 32 -4.85 -3.00 10.25
N ILE A 33 -5.07 -2.25 9.17
CA ILE A 33 -6.33 -2.22 8.43
C ILE A 33 -6.32 -3.33 7.38
N VAL A 34 -7.40 -4.11 7.31
CA VAL A 34 -7.61 -5.11 6.25
C VAL A 34 -8.33 -4.40 5.11
N PHE A 35 -7.81 -4.51 3.88
CA PHE A 35 -8.45 -3.94 2.70
C PHE A 35 -8.97 -5.03 1.74
N VAL A 36 -8.38 -6.22 1.77
CA VAL A 36 -8.90 -7.43 1.13
C VAL A 36 -8.83 -8.61 2.12
N GLY A 37 -9.83 -9.47 2.12
CA GLY A 37 -9.85 -10.70 2.91
C GLY A 37 -10.48 -11.85 2.13
N PHE A 38 -9.83 -13.01 2.12
CA PHE A 38 -10.29 -14.17 1.37
C PHE A 38 -11.24 -15.05 2.19
N SER A 39 -12.13 -15.73 1.50
CA SER A 39 -12.82 -16.94 1.96
C SER A 39 -11.81 -18.05 2.30
N ARG A 40 -12.24 -19.14 2.94
CA ARG A 40 -11.32 -20.20 3.39
C ARG A 40 -10.77 -21.05 2.24
N ASP A 41 -11.60 -21.22 1.22
CA ASP A 41 -11.35 -21.89 -0.05
C ASP A 41 -10.84 -20.92 -1.12
N GLU A 42 -10.71 -19.63 -0.78
CA GLU A 42 -10.14 -18.58 -1.64
C GLU A 42 -10.88 -18.38 -2.98
N THR A 43 -12.16 -18.77 -3.06
CA THR A 43 -13.00 -18.55 -4.24
C THR A 43 -13.69 -17.18 -4.22
N ASP A 44 -13.87 -16.62 -3.02
CA ASP A 44 -14.44 -15.29 -2.80
C ASP A 44 -13.42 -14.37 -2.15
N MET A 45 -13.50 -13.08 -2.47
CA MET A 45 -12.86 -12.02 -1.71
C MET A 45 -13.88 -11.04 -1.15
N GLY A 46 -13.65 -10.62 0.09
CA GLY A 46 -14.20 -9.39 0.62
C GLY A 46 -13.20 -8.25 0.42
N PHE A 47 -13.68 -7.06 0.10
CA PHE A 47 -12.84 -5.88 -0.12
C PHE A 47 -13.48 -4.61 0.46
N GLY A 48 -12.65 -3.63 0.77
CA GLY A 48 -13.09 -2.31 1.24
C GLY A 48 -13.97 -1.60 0.22
N TYR A 49 -15.17 -1.19 0.62
CA TYR A 49 -16.12 -0.51 -0.27
C TYR A 49 -17.10 0.40 0.52
N PRO A 50 -17.50 1.57 0.00
CA PRO A 50 -18.41 2.48 0.69
C PRO A 50 -19.76 1.82 1.00
N ARG A 51 -20.21 1.92 2.25
CA ARG A 51 -21.38 1.24 2.81
C ARG A 51 -22.64 1.68 2.11
N GLU A 52 -22.74 2.96 1.83
CA GLU A 52 -23.83 3.63 1.13
C GLU A 52 -23.94 3.23 -0.35
N ALA A 53 -22.87 2.71 -0.96
CA ALA A 53 -22.84 2.33 -2.36
C ALA A 53 -23.02 0.82 -2.60
N ARG A 54 -22.94 -0.01 -1.55
CA ARG A 54 -22.96 -1.48 -1.67
C ARG A 54 -24.20 -2.00 -2.38
N ASP A 55 -25.36 -1.47 -2.00
CA ASP A 55 -26.65 -1.94 -2.53
C ASP A 55 -26.69 -1.71 -4.04
N GLY A 56 -26.21 -0.54 -4.50
CA GLY A 56 -26.10 -0.24 -5.94
C GLY A 56 -25.12 -1.15 -6.69
N LEU A 57 -23.96 -1.47 -6.10
CA LEU A 57 -23.02 -2.42 -6.69
C LEU A 57 -23.65 -3.81 -6.84
N ILE A 58 -24.30 -4.30 -5.79
CA ILE A 58 -24.97 -5.62 -5.80
C ILE A 58 -26.13 -5.63 -6.78
N GLU A 59 -26.93 -4.57 -6.85
CA GLU A 59 -28.02 -4.46 -7.83
C GLU A 59 -27.52 -4.47 -9.28
N SER A 60 -26.32 -3.94 -9.54
CA SER A 60 -25.72 -3.92 -10.88
C SER A 60 -25.28 -5.31 -11.38
N ASP A 61 -24.72 -6.14 -10.51
CA ASP A 61 -24.38 -7.53 -10.80
C ASP A 61 -24.50 -8.43 -9.55
N PRO A 62 -25.71 -8.93 -9.23
CA PRO A 62 -25.97 -9.72 -8.03
C PRO A 62 -25.43 -11.15 -8.15
N ALA A 63 -25.01 -11.58 -9.34
CA ALA A 63 -24.35 -12.86 -9.50
C ALA A 63 -22.87 -12.78 -9.08
N THR A 64 -22.26 -11.60 -9.17
CA THR A 64 -20.86 -11.35 -8.82
C THR A 64 -20.71 -10.84 -7.40
N PHE A 65 -21.50 -9.85 -7.01
CA PHE A 65 -21.37 -9.14 -5.74
C PHE A 65 -22.42 -9.55 -4.72
N PHE A 66 -22.02 -9.62 -3.45
CA PHE A 66 -22.91 -9.99 -2.35
C PHE A 66 -22.50 -9.35 -1.02
N LEU A 67 -23.45 -9.31 -0.08
CA LEU A 67 -23.21 -8.77 1.26
C LEU A 67 -22.31 -9.70 2.08
N PRO A 68 -21.40 -9.15 2.91
CA PRO A 68 -20.68 -9.95 3.88
C PRO A 68 -21.62 -10.42 5.00
N PRO A 69 -21.19 -11.37 5.86
CA PRO A 69 -21.98 -11.84 6.99
C PRO A 69 -22.39 -10.70 7.94
N GLN A 70 -23.51 -10.86 8.65
CA GLN A 70 -24.12 -9.83 9.52
C GLN A 70 -23.11 -9.08 10.42
N ARG A 71 -22.15 -9.79 11.03
CA ARG A 71 -21.14 -9.21 11.93
C ARG A 71 -20.20 -8.22 11.24
N ASP A 72 -20.04 -8.33 9.92
CA ASP A 72 -19.10 -7.57 9.10
C ASP A 72 -19.81 -6.40 8.39
N LEU A 73 -21.16 -6.36 8.39
CA LEU A 73 -21.96 -5.27 7.79
C LEU A 73 -21.68 -3.88 8.39
N ARG A 74 -21.16 -3.81 9.62
CA ARG A 74 -20.80 -2.56 10.31
C ARG A 74 -19.59 -1.84 9.68
N TYR A 75 -18.79 -2.53 8.88
CA TYR A 75 -17.58 -1.98 8.25
C TYR A 75 -17.90 -1.31 6.91
N GLN A 76 -16.87 -0.88 6.18
CA GLN A 76 -16.89 -0.42 4.78
C GLN A 76 -16.34 -1.58 3.93
N TRP A 77 -17.21 -2.40 3.35
CA TRP A 77 -16.89 -3.79 2.95
C TRP A 77 -17.95 -4.47 2.07
N VAL A 78 -17.59 -5.10 0.97
CA VAL A 78 -18.50 -5.93 0.15
C VAL A 78 -17.74 -7.16 -0.33
N CYS A 79 -18.44 -8.19 -0.82
CA CYS A 79 -17.81 -9.41 -1.31
C CYS A 79 -18.07 -9.62 -2.80
N ALA A 80 -17.14 -10.31 -3.47
CA ALA A 80 -17.27 -10.76 -4.84
C ALA A 80 -16.81 -12.22 -4.99
N HIS A 81 -17.44 -12.94 -5.92
CA HIS A 81 -16.97 -14.23 -6.42
C HIS A 81 -15.84 -14.01 -7.43
N LEU A 82 -14.65 -14.53 -7.17
CA LEU A 82 -13.46 -14.27 -7.99
C LEU A 82 -13.60 -14.82 -9.41
N ASP A 83 -14.27 -15.95 -9.57
CA ASP A 83 -14.43 -16.60 -10.88
C ASP A 83 -15.28 -15.79 -11.87
N ARG A 84 -16.01 -14.80 -11.37
CA ARG A 84 -16.86 -13.89 -12.15
C ARG A 84 -16.22 -12.58 -12.50
N LEU A 85 -15.10 -12.24 -11.86
CA LEU A 85 -14.35 -11.02 -12.16
C LEU A 85 -13.43 -11.25 -13.37
N ASP A 86 -13.28 -10.20 -14.17
CA ASP A 86 -12.13 -10.09 -15.06
C ASP A 86 -10.94 -9.42 -14.35
N ALA A 87 -9.78 -9.42 -15.02
CA ALA A 87 -8.53 -8.94 -14.43
C ALA A 87 -8.49 -7.41 -14.25
N GLU A 88 -9.24 -6.65 -15.06
CA GLU A 88 -9.31 -5.20 -14.97
C GLU A 88 -10.19 -4.81 -13.80
N GLU A 89 -11.39 -5.38 -13.71
CA GLU A 89 -12.33 -5.16 -12.61
C GLU A 89 -11.71 -5.57 -11.27
N MET A 90 -11.09 -6.76 -11.18
CA MET A 90 -10.38 -7.18 -9.97
C MET A 90 -9.31 -6.16 -9.54
N ARG A 91 -8.51 -5.67 -10.49
CA ARG A 91 -7.44 -4.71 -10.21
C ARG A 91 -8.00 -3.40 -9.68
N GLU A 92 -9.08 -2.90 -10.27
CA GLU A 92 -9.77 -1.69 -9.80
C GLU A 92 -10.28 -1.86 -8.37
N LEU A 93 -11.02 -2.93 -8.09
CA LEU A 93 -11.58 -3.20 -6.76
C LEU A 93 -10.49 -3.32 -5.69
N VAL A 94 -9.39 -4.04 -5.97
CA VAL A 94 -8.27 -4.20 -5.04
C VAL A 94 -7.55 -2.87 -4.80
N THR A 95 -7.31 -2.10 -5.86
CA THR A 95 -6.62 -0.81 -5.78
C THR A 95 -7.46 0.22 -5.03
N ASP A 96 -8.76 0.29 -5.29
CA ASP A 96 -9.64 1.25 -4.64
C ASP A 96 -9.90 0.89 -3.17
N ALA A 97 -10.04 -0.40 -2.85
CA ALA A 97 -10.09 -0.87 -1.47
C ALA A 97 -8.82 -0.47 -0.69
N TRP A 98 -7.65 -0.59 -1.32
CA TRP A 98 -6.38 -0.12 -0.74
C TRP A 98 -6.37 1.41 -0.56
N ARG A 99 -6.79 2.19 -1.57
CA ARG A 99 -6.89 3.67 -1.50
C ARG A 99 -7.76 4.15 -0.35
N MET A 100 -8.85 3.43 -0.04
CA MET A 100 -9.69 3.73 1.13
C MET A 100 -8.95 3.58 2.47
N CYS A 101 -7.87 2.79 2.50
CA CYS A 101 -7.09 2.47 3.69
C CYS A 101 -5.76 3.24 3.76
N THR A 102 -5.43 4.05 2.76
CA THR A 102 -4.15 4.75 2.65
C THR A 102 -4.27 6.26 2.54
N PRO A 103 -3.23 7.01 2.94
CA PRO A 103 -3.14 8.44 2.62
C PRO A 103 -2.96 8.66 1.11
N GLN A 104 -3.55 9.73 0.59
CA GLN A 104 -3.50 10.09 -0.84
C GLN A 104 -2.10 10.17 -1.43
N MET A 105 -1.09 10.52 -0.62
CA MET A 105 0.31 10.59 -1.08
C MET A 105 0.85 9.27 -1.63
N LEU A 106 0.22 8.14 -1.33
CA LEU A 106 0.62 6.83 -1.83
C LEU A 106 0.01 6.48 -3.18
N HIS A 107 -1.09 7.14 -3.56
CA HIS A 107 -1.93 6.66 -4.67
C HIS A 107 -1.23 6.74 -6.02
N ASP A 108 -0.31 7.69 -6.17
CA ASP A 108 0.40 8.01 -7.40
C ASP A 108 1.89 8.20 -7.10
N LEU A 109 2.54 7.13 -6.61
CA LEU A 109 3.99 7.18 -6.38
C LEU A 109 4.72 7.33 -7.72
N PRO A 110 5.75 8.20 -7.79
CA PRO A 110 6.63 8.19 -8.94
C PRO A 110 7.38 6.85 -9.02
N GLU A 111 7.74 6.43 -10.23
CA GLU A 111 8.71 5.34 -10.39
C GLU A 111 10.03 5.75 -9.71
N MET A 112 10.55 4.85 -8.88
CA MET A 112 11.76 5.10 -8.08
C MET A 112 12.83 4.06 -8.41
N GLU A 113 14.03 4.54 -8.70
CA GLU A 113 15.21 3.67 -8.83
C GLU A 113 15.49 2.89 -7.53
N PRO A 114 16.11 1.69 -7.60
CA PRO A 114 16.25 0.78 -6.45
C PRO A 114 16.74 1.38 -5.13
N PRO A 115 17.81 2.21 -5.07
CA PRO A 115 18.23 2.78 -3.79
C PRO A 115 17.20 3.76 -3.22
N THR A 116 16.43 4.45 -4.08
CA THR A 116 15.37 5.38 -3.69
C THR A 116 14.16 4.64 -3.13
N ALA A 117 13.69 3.62 -3.84
CA ALA A 117 12.56 2.79 -3.40
C ALA A 117 12.89 2.11 -2.06
N ALA A 118 14.08 1.53 -1.94
CA ALA A 118 14.55 0.89 -0.70
C ALA A 118 14.67 1.90 0.45
N ALA A 119 15.22 3.10 0.20
CA ALA A 119 15.37 4.11 1.24
C ALA A 119 14.02 4.63 1.71
N TRP A 120 13.09 4.88 0.78
CA TRP A 120 11.74 5.29 1.13
C TRP A 120 11.03 4.23 1.97
N SER A 121 11.08 2.96 1.55
CA SER A 121 10.49 1.83 2.28
C SER A 121 11.10 1.68 3.69
N ALA A 122 12.41 1.81 3.82
CA ALA A 122 13.11 1.78 5.10
C ALA A 122 12.68 2.94 6.01
N MET A 123 12.58 4.15 5.47
CA MET A 123 12.08 5.29 6.26
C MET A 123 10.63 5.13 6.69
N ASP A 124 9.80 4.58 5.83
CA ASP A 124 8.38 4.40 6.05
C ASP A 124 8.06 3.31 7.08
N SER A 125 8.84 2.22 7.06
CA SER A 125 8.77 1.13 8.02
C SER A 125 9.49 1.42 9.34
N GLY A 126 10.31 2.47 9.38
CA GLY A 126 11.17 2.79 10.51
C GLY A 126 12.41 1.90 10.63
N ASP A 127 12.80 1.22 9.55
CA ASP A 127 14.03 0.45 9.44
C ASP A 127 15.23 1.38 9.22
N TRP A 128 15.65 2.04 10.30
CA TRP A 128 16.73 3.01 10.26
C TRP A 128 18.10 2.39 9.99
N ASP A 129 18.23 1.08 10.14
CA ASP A 129 19.50 0.35 10.01
C ASP A 129 19.88 0.12 8.54
N LEU A 130 18.90 0.11 7.62
CA LEU A 130 19.14 0.02 6.18
C LEU A 130 19.58 1.36 5.56
N LEU A 131 19.14 2.49 6.11
CA LEU A 131 19.37 3.81 5.52
C LEU A 131 20.85 4.17 5.32
N PRO A 132 21.79 3.83 6.22
CA PRO A 132 23.19 4.15 6.02
C PRO A 132 23.80 3.61 4.73
N ASP A 133 23.36 2.47 4.24
CA ASP A 133 23.91 1.88 3.01
C ASP A 133 23.34 2.52 1.75
N LEU A 134 22.14 3.08 1.86
CA LEU A 134 21.39 3.70 0.77
C LEU A 134 21.67 5.20 0.63
N LEU A 135 22.04 5.88 1.72
CA LEU A 135 22.25 7.32 1.76
C LEU A 135 23.73 7.70 1.62
N HIS A 136 24.03 8.63 0.71
CA HIS A 136 25.39 9.14 0.56
C HIS A 136 25.85 9.90 1.82
N PRO A 137 27.12 9.79 2.28
CA PRO A 137 27.60 10.49 3.48
C PRO A 137 27.38 12.01 3.48
N ARG A 138 27.49 12.62 2.29
CA ARG A 138 27.27 14.05 2.01
C ARG A 138 25.89 14.36 1.39
N LEU A 139 24.89 13.52 1.65
CA LEU A 139 23.51 13.73 1.19
C LEU A 139 23.05 15.17 1.40
N HIS A 140 22.31 15.70 0.43
CA HIS A 140 21.51 16.90 0.60
C HIS A 140 20.02 16.53 0.58
N PHE A 141 19.34 16.73 1.71
CA PHE A 141 17.91 16.44 1.86
C PHE A 141 17.14 17.75 2.01
N VAL A 142 16.10 17.92 1.21
CA VAL A 142 15.21 19.08 1.21
C VAL A 142 13.76 18.59 1.30
N ASP A 143 13.00 19.13 2.24
CA ASP A 143 11.57 18.87 2.43
C ASP A 143 10.85 20.18 2.77
N GLY A 144 10.29 20.84 1.76
CA GLY A 144 9.79 22.21 1.90
C GLY A 144 10.88 23.16 2.41
N ASP A 145 10.65 23.81 3.55
CA ASP A 145 11.61 24.74 4.18
C ASP A 145 12.72 24.03 4.96
N LEU A 146 12.63 22.71 5.15
CA LEU A 146 13.64 21.93 5.86
C LEU A 146 14.80 21.59 4.91
N GLU A 147 16.00 22.05 5.25
CA GLU A 147 17.24 21.66 4.58
C GLU A 147 18.18 20.93 5.56
N LEU A 148 18.57 19.70 5.21
CA LEU A 148 19.49 18.87 6.00
C LEU A 148 20.70 18.46 5.16
N ARG A 149 21.88 18.54 5.77
CA ARG A 149 23.16 18.20 5.14
C ARG A 149 23.81 17.02 5.86
N GLY A 150 24.13 16.00 5.07
CA GLY A 150 24.79 14.79 5.52
C GLY A 150 23.83 13.77 6.16
N ARG A 151 24.22 12.51 6.07
CA ARG A 151 23.47 11.38 6.62
C ARG A 151 23.15 11.51 8.13
N PRO A 152 24.08 11.92 9.02
CA PRO A 152 23.79 11.99 10.45
C PRO A 152 22.64 12.95 10.81
N ALA A 153 22.56 14.11 10.13
CA ALA A 153 21.51 15.10 10.36
C ALA A 153 20.14 14.55 9.95
N LEU A 154 20.05 13.89 8.78
CA LEU A 154 18.82 13.26 8.33
C LEU A 154 18.36 12.15 9.28
N LEU A 155 19.24 11.23 9.68
CA LEU A 155 18.87 10.14 10.59
C LEU A 155 18.39 10.65 11.95
N ALA A 156 19.03 11.69 12.50
CA ALA A 156 18.58 12.31 13.74
C ALA A 156 17.18 12.95 13.59
N HIS A 157 16.92 13.60 12.44
CA HIS A 157 15.62 14.18 12.14
C HIS A 157 14.53 13.11 11.99
N LEU A 158 14.75 12.06 11.18
CA LEU A 158 13.78 11.00 10.90
C LEU A 158 13.38 10.22 12.16
N ARG A 159 14.31 9.98 13.08
CA ARG A 159 13.99 9.36 14.38
C ARG A 159 13.04 10.19 15.22
N SER A 160 13.08 11.51 15.07
CA SER A 160 12.16 12.43 15.75
C SER A 160 10.86 12.66 14.96
N HIS A 161 10.91 12.54 13.62
CA HIS A 161 9.81 12.81 12.69
C HIS A 161 9.75 11.73 11.59
N PRO A 162 9.16 10.55 11.87
CA PRO A 162 9.34 9.35 11.06
C PRO A 162 8.41 9.24 9.83
N VAL A 163 7.88 10.35 9.32
CA VAL A 163 6.88 10.30 8.22
C VAL A 163 7.37 11.07 7.00
N PRO A 164 8.38 10.58 6.27
CA PRO A 164 8.76 11.18 5.01
C PRO A 164 7.71 10.85 3.96
N ARG A 165 7.27 11.89 3.23
CA ARG A 165 6.53 11.66 2.00
C ARG A 165 7.50 11.18 0.90
N PRO A 166 6.97 10.57 -0.16
CA PRO A 166 7.74 10.25 -1.35
C PRO A 166 8.52 11.46 -1.87
N PRO A 167 9.73 11.26 -2.44
CA PRO A 167 10.47 12.35 -3.07
C PRO A 167 9.78 12.84 -4.33
N THR A 168 9.94 14.12 -4.63
CA THR A 168 9.61 14.71 -5.94
C THR A 168 10.79 14.60 -6.91
N SER A 169 12.03 14.56 -6.40
CA SER A 169 13.24 14.36 -7.20
C SER A 169 14.35 13.71 -6.38
N VAL A 170 15.09 12.79 -7.01
CA VAL A 170 16.25 12.13 -6.39
C VAL A 170 17.44 12.09 -7.35
N GLU A 171 18.62 12.42 -6.85
CA GLU A 171 19.89 12.16 -7.53
C GLU A 171 20.63 11.01 -6.83
N VAL A 172 20.98 9.97 -7.59
CA VAL A 172 21.79 8.85 -7.13
C VAL A 172 23.22 9.01 -7.66
N ARG A 173 24.22 8.80 -6.79
CA ARG A 173 25.65 8.73 -7.13
C ARG A 173 26.27 7.53 -6.46
N GLU A 174 27.05 6.75 -7.20
CA GLU A 174 27.74 5.56 -6.67
C GLU A 174 26.77 4.57 -5.97
N GLY A 175 25.56 4.41 -6.53
CA GLY A 175 24.50 3.55 -5.97
C GLY A 175 23.85 4.08 -4.69
N ARG A 176 24.15 5.33 -4.27
CA ARG A 176 23.62 5.96 -3.07
C ARG A 176 22.94 7.28 -3.36
N ILE A 177 21.93 7.62 -2.56
CA ILE A 177 21.18 8.86 -2.69
C ILE A 177 22.08 10.04 -2.30
N TRP A 178 22.42 10.87 -3.28
CA TRP A 178 23.20 12.10 -3.11
C TRP A 178 22.32 13.31 -2.83
N ARG A 179 21.15 13.39 -3.47
CA ARG A 179 20.18 14.46 -3.28
C ARG A 179 18.78 13.86 -3.17
N TRP A 180 18.03 14.29 -2.18
CA TRP A 180 16.62 13.97 -2.00
C TRP A 180 15.85 15.27 -1.88
N VAL A 181 14.91 15.51 -2.78
CA VAL A 181 14.03 16.68 -2.75
C VAL A 181 12.59 16.20 -2.64
N ARG A 182 11.86 16.86 -1.76
CA ARG A 182 10.44 16.72 -1.56
C ARG A 182 9.79 18.09 -1.58
#